data_AF-A0A9D8N217-F1
#
_entry.id   AF-A0A9D8N217-F1
#
_cell.length_a   1.000
_cell.length_b   1.000
_cell.length_c   1.000
_cell.angle_alpha   90.00
_cell.angle_beta   90.00
_cell.angle_gamma   90.00
#
_symmetry.space_group_name_H-M   'P 1'
#
loop_
_entity.id
_entity.type
_entity.pdbx_description
1 polymer ?
#
loop_
_entity_poly.entity_id
_entity_poly.type
_entity_poly.pdbx_seq_one_letter_code
_entity_poly.pdbx_strand_id
1 'polypeptide(L)'
;MKIKCDFCKTEYTIDRVPNTPVKCAVCGHTWAVSKPSRRGAIMMFVAAACALLSAIVFVIAVVVSNRMDDVANRPLVAEISEIKTITDKDGTPHYVVRGAVVNRTMQIYSVPDLVIVSLDAAGKPVAKQKFLPSVPLLDAGGTVEFNYTLSGNTDGVKKITVELQTGDM
;
A
#
# COMPACT_ATOMS: atom_id res chain seq x y z
N MET A 1 7.08 -40.30 -28.23
CA MET A 1 6.21 -39.29 -28.89
C MET A 1 5.66 -39.87 -30.19
N LYS A 2 4.63 -39.26 -30.77
CA LYS A 2 4.00 -39.74 -32.01
C LYS A 2 4.38 -38.84 -33.18
N ILE A 3 4.76 -39.46 -34.30
CA ILE A 3 4.95 -38.78 -35.58
C ILE A 3 4.02 -39.39 -36.61
N LYS A 4 3.59 -38.60 -37.58
CA LYS A 4 2.73 -39.08 -38.68
C LYS A 4 3.46 -38.89 -40.00
N CYS A 5 3.30 -39.85 -40.91
CA CYS A 5 3.76 -39.67 -42.27
C CYS A 5 2.91 -38.58 -42.96
N ASP A 6 3.56 -37.60 -43.59
CA ASP A 6 2.87 -36.49 -44.24
C ASP A 6 2.00 -36.95 -45.41
N PHE A 7 2.37 -38.07 -46.04
CA PHE A 7 1.67 -38.64 -47.20
C PHE A 7 0.50 -39.56 -46.80
N CYS A 8 0.80 -40.72 -46.20
CA CYS A 8 -0.22 -41.75 -45.90
C CYS A 8 -0.84 -41.65 -44.50
N LYS A 9 -0.44 -40.66 -43.69
CA LYS A 9 -0.94 -40.41 -42.32
C LYS A 9 -0.75 -41.55 -41.31
N THR A 10 0.03 -42.59 -41.65
CA THR A 10 0.40 -43.66 -40.71
C THR A 10 1.14 -43.06 -39.51
N GLU A 11 0.73 -43.46 -38.31
CA GLU A 11 1.30 -42.99 -37.04
C GLU A 11 2.38 -43.95 -36.54
N TYR A 12 3.51 -43.39 -36.11
CA TYR A 12 4.63 -44.13 -35.54
C TYR A 12 4.96 -43.60 -34.15
N THR A 13 5.22 -44.51 -33.23
CA THR A 13 5.74 -44.19 -31.89
C THR A 13 7.25 -44.26 -31.92
N ILE A 14 7.91 -43.16 -31.58
CA ILE A 14 9.38 -43.07 -31.52
C ILE A 14 9.86 -42.48 -30.20
N ASP A 15 11.03 -42.89 -29.75
CA ASP A 15 11.63 -42.44 -28.49
C ASP A 15 12.30 -41.06 -28.62
N ARG A 16 12.91 -40.76 -29.77
CA ARG A 16 13.62 -39.49 -30.01
C ARG A 16 13.45 -39.00 -31.45
N VAL A 17 13.33 -37.67 -31.66
CA VAL A 17 13.12 -37.10 -32.99
C VAL A 17 14.45 -37.20 -33.72
N PRO A 18 14.53 -37.96 -34.83
CA PRO A 18 15.75 -38.06 -35.60
C PRO A 18 16.11 -36.70 -36.20
N ASN A 19 17.40 -36.40 -36.28
CA ASN A 19 17.91 -35.19 -36.94
C ASN A 19 17.95 -35.32 -38.47
N THR A 20 17.65 -36.51 -38.98
CA THR A 20 17.69 -36.87 -40.39
C THR A 20 16.28 -37.15 -40.92
N PRO A 21 16.06 -37.05 -42.23
CA PRO A 21 14.81 -37.46 -42.85
C PRO A 21 14.50 -38.93 -42.56
N VAL A 22 13.23 -39.25 -42.32
CA VAL A 22 12.73 -40.60 -42.07
C VAL A 22 11.93 -41.10 -43.26
N LYS A 23 12.02 -42.40 -43.56
CA LYS A 23 11.28 -43.05 -44.64
C LYS A 23 10.08 -43.82 -44.09
N CYS A 24 8.92 -43.67 -44.72
CA CYS A 24 7.71 -44.37 -44.32
C CYS A 24 7.82 -45.85 -44.66
N ALA A 25 7.56 -46.73 -43.69
CA ALA A 25 7.53 -48.16 -43.93
C ALA A 25 6.32 -48.61 -44.78
N VAL A 26 5.25 -47.80 -44.84
CA VAL A 26 4.01 -48.14 -45.57
C VAL A 26 4.02 -47.62 -47.01
N CYS A 27 4.34 -46.34 -47.22
CA CYS A 27 4.28 -45.71 -48.55
C CYS A 27 5.65 -45.36 -49.15
N GLY A 28 6.75 -45.58 -48.42
CA GLY A 28 8.10 -45.27 -48.89
C GLY A 28 8.45 -43.77 -48.96
N HIS A 29 7.52 -42.87 -48.65
CA HIS A 29 7.77 -41.42 -48.67
C HIS A 29 8.77 -41.00 -47.58
N THR A 30 9.70 -40.11 -47.93
CA THR A 30 10.71 -39.59 -47.02
C THR A 30 10.39 -38.16 -46.61
N TRP A 31 10.30 -37.88 -45.31
CA TRP A 31 10.01 -36.54 -44.80
C TRP A 31 10.88 -36.18 -43.59
N ALA A 32 11.00 -34.88 -43.33
CA ALA A 32 11.69 -34.37 -42.15
C ALA A 32 10.68 -34.13 -41.03
N VAL A 33 10.90 -34.76 -39.87
CA VAL A 33 10.02 -34.58 -38.71
C VAL A 33 10.21 -33.16 -38.17
N SER A 34 9.14 -32.35 -38.21
CA SER A 34 9.15 -31.01 -37.64
C SER A 34 9.38 -31.09 -36.13
N LYS A 35 10.46 -30.47 -35.65
CA LYS A 35 10.66 -30.28 -34.21
C LYS A 35 9.82 -29.10 -33.73
N PRO A 36 9.05 -29.23 -32.64
CA PRO A 36 8.40 -28.08 -32.03
C PRO A 36 9.47 -27.05 -31.62
N SER A 37 9.35 -25.81 -32.11
CA SER A 37 10.36 -24.78 -31.86
C SER A 37 10.27 -24.27 -30.42
N ARG A 38 11.27 -24.60 -29.59
CA ARG A 38 11.38 -24.11 -28.20
C ARG A 38 11.58 -22.58 -28.11
N ARG A 39 11.98 -21.94 -29.21
CA ARG A 39 12.26 -20.50 -29.32
C ARG A 39 11.03 -19.64 -29.03
N GLY A 40 9.84 -20.08 -29.46
CA GLY A 40 8.58 -19.38 -29.19
C GLY A 40 8.20 -19.38 -27.71
N ALA A 41 8.39 -20.51 -27.02
CA ALA A 41 8.12 -20.60 -25.59
C ALA A 41 9.06 -19.69 -24.78
N ILE A 42 10.36 -19.68 -25.10
CA ILE A 42 11.34 -18.82 -24.40
C ILE A 42 11.03 -17.32 -24.64
N MET A 43 10.70 -16.92 -25.87
CA MET A 43 10.27 -15.54 -26.14
C MET A 43 9.01 -15.17 -25.35
N MET A 44 8.04 -16.09 -25.24
CA MET A 44 6.81 -15.83 -24.49
C MET A 44 7.06 -15.64 -23.00
N PHE A 45 7.97 -16.42 -22.41
CA PHE A 45 8.41 -16.23 -21.02
C PHE A 45 9.11 -14.90 -20.81
N VAL A 46 9.99 -14.48 -21.72
CA VAL A 46 10.68 -13.19 -21.64
C VAL A 46 9.67 -12.05 -21.73
N ALA A 47 8.72 -12.10 -22.66
CA ALA A 47 7.67 -11.09 -22.79
C ALA A 47 6.80 -11.00 -21.53
N ALA A 48 6.41 -12.14 -20.95
CA ALA A 48 5.65 -12.19 -19.70
C ALA A 48 6.45 -11.61 -18.52
N ALA A 49 7.74 -11.93 -18.42
CA ALA A 49 8.62 -11.38 -17.39
C ALA A 49 8.79 -9.87 -17.53
N CYS A 50 8.95 -9.35 -18.76
CA CYS A 50 9.01 -7.91 -19.01
C CYS A 50 7.69 -7.22 -18.63
N ALA A 51 6.54 -7.78 -19.02
CA ALA A 51 5.24 -7.21 -18.64
C ALA A 51 5.04 -7.18 -17.12
N LEU A 52 5.44 -8.24 -16.42
CA LEU A 52 5.40 -8.30 -14.95
C LEU A 52 6.29 -7.22 -14.32
N LEU A 53 7.53 -7.07 -14.80
CA LEU A 53 8.47 -6.06 -14.31
C LEU A 53 7.93 -4.65 -14.54
N SER A 54 7.38 -4.36 -15.72
CA SER A 54 6.74 -3.06 -16.02
C SER A 54 5.56 -2.77 -15.09
N ALA A 55 4.73 -3.78 -14.81
CA ALA A 55 3.62 -3.61 -13.87
C ALA A 55 4.11 -3.32 -12.45
N ILE A 56 5.15 -4.01 -11.98
CA ILE A 56 5.74 -3.77 -10.65
C ILE A 56 6.29 -2.33 -10.55
N VAL A 57 7.06 -1.89 -11.56
CA VAL A 57 7.61 -0.53 -11.59
C VAL A 57 6.49 0.51 -11.59
N PHE A 58 5.44 0.31 -12.36
CA PHE A 58 4.29 1.22 -12.40
C PHE A 58 3.59 1.31 -11.04
N VAL A 59 3.32 0.17 -10.39
CA VAL A 59 2.70 0.15 -9.06
C VAL A 59 3.57 0.87 -8.03
N ILE A 60 4.88 0.62 -8.03
CA ILE A 60 5.81 1.31 -7.12
C ILE A 60 5.80 2.81 -7.38
N ALA A 61 5.87 3.24 -8.65
CA ALA A 61 5.84 4.66 -9.02
C ALA A 61 4.55 5.36 -8.55
N VAL A 62 3.38 4.73 -8.76
CA VAL A 62 2.10 5.27 -8.30
C VAL A 62 2.04 5.38 -6.78
N VAL A 63 2.48 4.34 -6.05
CA VAL A 63 2.49 4.36 -4.58
C VAL A 63 3.43 5.45 -4.05
N VAL A 64 4.61 5.62 -4.66
CA VAL A 64 5.55 6.68 -4.28
C VAL A 64 4.97 8.05 -4.58
N SER A 65 4.38 8.26 -5.75
CA SER A 65 3.72 9.53 -6.12
C SER A 65 2.63 9.89 -5.12
N ASN A 66 1.71 8.95 -4.83
CA ASN A 66 0.63 9.18 -3.88
C ASN A 66 1.14 9.53 -2.47
N ARG A 67 2.25 8.93 -2.04
CA ARG A 67 2.88 9.27 -0.74
C ARG A 67 3.45 10.69 -0.76
N MET A 68 4.09 11.10 -1.86
CA MET A 68 4.62 12.46 -1.99
C MET A 68 3.51 13.50 -2.03
N ASP A 69 2.40 13.21 -2.71
CA ASP A 69 1.23 14.09 -2.74
C ASP A 69 0.58 14.22 -1.35
N ASP A 70 0.49 13.13 -0.59
CA ASP A 70 -0.04 13.18 0.79
C ASP A 70 0.85 14.02 1.71
N VAL A 71 2.18 13.88 1.61
CA VAL A 71 3.13 14.69 2.39
C VAL A 71 3.07 16.17 1.99
N ALA A 72 2.96 16.46 0.68
CA ALA A 72 2.86 17.84 0.19
C ALA A 72 1.56 18.52 0.63
N ASN A 73 0.43 17.80 0.60
CA ASN A 73 -0.88 18.36 0.98
C ASN A 73 -1.10 18.39 2.50
N ARG A 74 -0.39 17.55 3.27
CA ARG A 74 -0.49 17.45 4.73
C ARG A 74 0.93 17.41 5.33
N PRO A 75 1.63 18.55 5.37
CA PRO A 75 3.02 18.60 5.85
C PRO A 75 3.14 18.23 7.33
N LEU A 76 2.12 18.56 8.11
CA LEU A 76 1.98 18.21 9.52
C LEU A 76 0.88 17.17 9.71
N VAL A 77 1.14 16.17 10.56
CA VAL A 77 0.15 15.18 10.98
C VAL A 77 0.16 15.05 12.49
N ALA A 78 -1.02 15.08 13.10
CA ALA A 78 -1.21 14.78 14.51
C ALA A 78 -1.70 13.33 14.66
N GLU A 79 -1.04 12.56 15.51
CA GLU A 79 -1.37 11.16 15.78
C GLU A 79 -1.55 10.95 17.28
N ILE A 80 -2.56 10.18 17.66
CA ILE A 80 -2.80 9.76 19.05
C ILE A 80 -2.01 8.47 19.28
N SER A 81 -1.15 8.47 20.30
CA SER A 81 -0.39 7.30 20.72
C SER A 81 -1.09 6.54 21.85
N GLU A 82 -1.77 7.25 22.76
CA GLU A 82 -2.43 6.64 23.92
C GLU A 82 -3.67 7.44 24.33
N ILE A 83 -4.71 6.73 24.77
CA ILE A 83 -5.85 7.32 25.48
C ILE A 83 -5.99 6.57 26.80
N LYS A 84 -5.83 7.29 27.92
CA LYS A 84 -5.96 6.74 29.27
C LYS A 84 -7.17 7.35 29.96
N THR A 85 -7.93 6.54 30.68
CA THR A 85 -8.95 7.07 31.61
C THR A 85 -8.31 7.26 32.97
N ILE A 86 -8.39 8.47 33.51
CA ILE A 86 -8.01 8.79 34.88
C ILE A 86 -9.25 9.21 35.65
N THR A 87 -9.32 8.87 36.93
CA THR A 87 -10.38 9.36 37.82
C THR A 87 -9.79 10.46 38.66
N ASP A 88 -10.38 11.65 38.64
CA ASP A 88 -9.94 12.74 39.50
C ASP A 88 -10.32 12.47 40.97
N LYS A 89 -9.80 13.28 41.89
CA LYS A 89 -10.07 13.19 43.34
C LYS A 89 -11.56 13.15 43.68
N ASP A 90 -12.38 13.79 42.85
CA ASP A 90 -13.83 13.86 43.00
C ASP A 90 -14.59 12.64 42.44
N GLY A 91 -13.86 11.59 42.01
CA GLY A 91 -14.46 10.37 41.46
C GLY A 91 -14.93 10.49 40.00
N THR A 92 -14.72 11.65 39.36
CA THR A 92 -15.13 11.90 37.97
C THR A 92 -14.09 11.33 36.99
N PRO A 93 -14.49 10.48 36.02
CA PRO A 93 -13.57 10.01 34.99
C PRO A 93 -13.25 11.10 33.98
N HIS A 94 -11.99 11.13 33.54
CA HIS A 94 -11.47 12.01 32.49
C HIS A 94 -10.60 11.20 31.53
N TYR A 95 -10.62 11.56 30.25
CA TYR A 95 -9.68 11.02 29.28
C TYR A 95 -8.44 11.88 29.20
N VAL A 96 -7.27 11.24 29.27
CA VAL A 96 -5.97 11.81 28.95
C VAL A 96 -5.56 11.28 27.60
N VAL A 97 -5.41 12.18 26.64
CA VAL A 97 -5.02 11.89 25.26
C VAL A 97 -3.57 12.28 25.08
N ARG A 98 -2.74 11.33 24.68
CA ARG A 98 -1.33 11.53 24.37
C ARG A 98 -1.09 11.23 22.90
N GLY A 99 -0.15 11.95 22.33
CA GLY A 99 0.16 11.82 20.93
C GLY A 99 1.33 12.71 20.53
N ALA A 100 1.53 12.82 19.23
CA ALA A 100 2.56 13.67 18.67
C ALA A 100 2.09 14.36 17.39
N VAL A 101 2.67 15.52 17.11
CA VAL A 101 2.62 16.16 15.80
C VAL A 101 3.96 15.89 15.11
N VAL A 102 3.90 15.41 13.88
CA VAL A 102 5.07 15.07 13.07
C VAL A 102 5.09 15.97 11.84
N ASN A 103 6.24 16.60 11.60
CA ASN A 103 6.54 17.24 10.34
C ASN A 103 7.13 16.22 9.37
N ARG A 104 6.40 15.90 8.31
CA ARG A 104 6.79 14.86 7.34
C ARG A 104 7.65 15.41 6.19
N THR A 105 8.04 16.69 6.27
CA THR A 105 8.74 17.41 5.21
C THR A 105 10.16 17.79 5.62
N MET A 106 10.92 18.32 4.65
CA MET A 106 12.25 18.89 4.86
C MET A 106 12.24 20.41 5.13
N GLN A 107 11.07 21.00 5.37
CA GLN A 107 10.91 22.43 5.64
C GLN A 107 10.43 22.65 7.08
N ILE A 108 10.69 23.82 7.64
CA ILE A 108 10.13 24.22 8.94
C ILE A 108 8.66 24.64 8.76
N TYR A 109 7.79 24.23 9.69
CA TYR A 109 6.36 24.58 9.68
C TYR A 109 5.93 25.16 11.04
N SER A 110 4.99 26.11 11.00
CA SER A 110 4.26 26.52 12.21
C SER A 110 3.28 25.43 12.61
N VAL A 111 3.30 25.02 13.87
CA VAL A 111 2.35 24.05 14.41
C VAL A 111 1.02 24.78 14.70
N PRO A 112 -0.09 24.44 14.04
CA PRO A 112 -1.38 25.03 14.35
C PRO A 112 -1.90 24.55 15.69
N ASP A 113 -2.95 25.20 16.17
CA ASP A 113 -3.67 24.73 17.34
C ASP A 113 -4.25 23.34 17.10
N LEU A 114 -4.27 22.52 18.14
CA LEU A 114 -4.82 21.18 18.08
C LEU A 114 -6.26 21.20 18.57
N VAL A 115 -7.10 20.39 17.94
CA VAL A 115 -8.48 20.17 18.34
C VAL A 115 -8.68 18.69 18.59
N ILE A 116 -9.01 18.32 19.83
CA ILE A 116 -9.53 16.99 20.11
C ILE A 116 -11.03 16.99 19.89
N VAL A 117 -11.49 16.01 19.11
CA VAL A 117 -12.90 15.77 18.82
C VAL A 117 -13.30 14.46 19.46
N SER A 118 -14.24 14.52 20.39
CA SER A 118 -14.89 13.35 20.98
C SER A 118 -16.15 13.02 20.17
N LEU A 119 -16.29 11.76 19.77
CA LEU A 119 -17.35 11.27 18.90
C LEU A 119 -18.17 10.19 19.60
N ASP A 120 -19.47 10.15 19.33
CA ASP A 120 -20.36 9.07 19.77
C ASP A 120 -20.24 7.79 18.91
N ALA A 121 -21.09 6.80 19.20
CA ALA A 121 -21.14 5.53 18.46
C ALA A 121 -21.51 5.70 16.97
N ALA A 122 -22.25 6.76 16.62
CA ALA A 122 -22.63 7.08 15.25
C ALA A 122 -21.56 7.93 14.53
N GLY A 123 -20.47 8.27 15.21
CA GLY A 123 -19.40 9.13 14.67
C GLY A 123 -19.76 10.62 14.68
N LYS A 124 -20.77 11.05 15.45
CA LYS A 124 -21.13 12.46 15.58
C LYS A 124 -20.29 13.12 16.68
N PRO A 125 -19.79 14.36 16.49
CA PRO A 125 -19.06 15.07 17.52
C PRO A 125 -19.98 15.40 18.71
N VAL A 126 -19.58 14.92 19.89
CA VAL A 126 -20.22 15.22 21.19
C VAL A 126 -19.45 16.26 21.99
N ALA A 127 -18.14 16.40 21.76
CA ALA A 127 -17.33 17.46 22.33
C ALA A 127 -16.17 17.84 21.39
N LYS A 128 -15.75 19.10 21.44
CA LYS A 128 -14.56 19.61 20.76
C LYS A 128 -13.78 20.49 21.72
N GLN A 129 -12.48 20.23 21.87
CA GLN A 129 -11.61 20.98 22.78
C GLN A 129 -10.34 21.37 22.05
N LYS A 130 -10.09 22.68 22.02
CA LYS A 130 -8.94 23.29 21.38
C LYS A 130 -7.84 23.53 22.40
N PHE A 131 -6.59 23.28 22.03
CA PHE A 131 -5.42 23.56 22.84
C PHE A 131 -4.22 23.95 22.01
N LEU A 132 -3.30 24.69 22.64
CA LEU A 132 -2.08 25.17 22.01
C LEU A 132 -1.05 24.04 21.93
N PRO A 133 -0.25 23.98 20.86
CA PRO A 133 0.89 23.07 20.80
C PRO A 133 1.95 23.48 21.82
N SER A 134 2.75 22.52 22.28
CA SER A 134 3.87 22.75 23.19
C SER A 134 4.96 23.64 22.56
N VAL A 135 5.07 23.63 21.23
CA VAL A 135 6.01 24.45 20.46
C VAL A 135 5.29 25.08 19.26
N PRO A 136 5.58 26.34 18.91
CA PRO A 136 4.90 27.03 17.81
C PRO A 136 5.49 26.69 16.42
N LEU A 137 6.72 26.15 16.37
CA LEU A 137 7.44 25.81 15.15
C LEU A 137 8.02 24.41 15.28
N LEU A 138 8.01 23.66 14.18
CA LEU A 138 8.53 22.30 14.11
C LEU A 138 9.50 22.19 12.92
N ASP A 139 10.75 21.83 13.24
CA ASP A 139 11.81 21.65 12.25
C ASP A 139 11.49 20.53 11.25
N ALA A 140 12.27 20.48 10.17
CA ALA A 140 12.26 19.42 9.17
C ALA A 140 12.36 18.03 9.81
N GLY A 141 11.41 17.14 9.50
CA GLY A 141 11.35 15.79 10.10
C GLY A 141 11.08 15.77 11.60
N GLY A 142 10.81 16.92 12.22
CA GLY A 142 10.67 17.08 13.65
C GLY A 142 9.38 16.46 14.19
N THR A 143 9.42 16.11 15.48
CA THR A 143 8.28 15.57 16.22
C THR A 143 8.13 16.31 17.53
N VAL A 144 6.90 16.70 17.88
CA VAL A 144 6.56 17.26 19.19
C VAL A 144 5.44 16.46 19.84
N GLU A 145 5.63 16.07 21.09
CA GLU A 145 4.62 15.35 21.86
C GLU A 145 3.59 16.32 22.46
N PHE A 146 2.36 15.84 22.59
CA PHE A 146 1.30 16.50 23.34
C PHE A 146 0.67 15.54 24.36
N ASN A 147 0.20 16.11 25.46
CA ASN A 147 -0.52 15.42 26.52
C ASN A 147 -1.66 16.32 26.99
N TYR A 148 -2.90 15.91 26.73
CA TYR A 148 -4.08 16.73 26.97
C TYR A 148 -5.14 15.98 27.76
N THR A 149 -5.64 16.60 28.82
CA THR A 149 -6.74 16.06 29.62
C THR A 149 -8.05 16.68 29.15
N LEU A 150 -8.98 15.83 28.70
CA LEU A 150 -10.31 16.26 28.29
C LEU A 150 -11.12 16.75 29.48
N SER A 151 -11.62 17.98 29.35
CA SER A 151 -12.52 18.61 30.31
C SER A 151 -13.96 18.17 30.06
N GLY A 152 -14.69 17.73 31.08
CA GLY A 152 -16.11 17.36 30.97
C GLY A 152 -16.39 15.86 31.02
N ASN A 153 -17.68 15.52 30.97
CA ASN A 153 -18.15 14.15 31.14
C ASN A 153 -17.73 13.26 29.96
N THR A 154 -17.22 12.06 30.28
CA THR A 154 -16.84 11.02 29.32
C THR A 154 -18.04 10.23 28.77
N ASP A 155 -19.23 10.44 29.32
CA ASP A 155 -20.44 9.74 28.92
C ASP A 155 -20.75 9.92 27.43
N GLY A 156 -21.03 8.80 26.76
CA GLY A 156 -21.37 8.77 25.34
C GLY A 156 -20.18 8.85 24.38
N VAL A 157 -18.97 9.12 24.85
CA VAL A 157 -17.77 9.12 24.00
C VAL A 157 -17.40 7.68 23.63
N LYS A 158 -17.28 7.41 22.33
CA LYS A 158 -16.86 6.10 21.78
C LYS A 158 -15.57 6.18 20.98
N LYS A 159 -15.25 7.34 20.42
CA LYS A 159 -14.04 7.56 19.65
C LYS A 159 -13.50 8.96 19.93
N ILE A 160 -12.18 9.08 19.96
CA ILE A 160 -11.49 10.36 20.11
C ILE A 160 -10.56 10.50 18.91
N THR A 161 -10.58 11.66 18.27
CA THR A 161 -9.67 12.03 17.19
C THR A 161 -8.99 13.34 17.53
N VAL A 162 -7.82 13.56 16.91
CA VAL A 162 -7.09 14.82 16.98
C VAL A 162 -7.01 15.39 15.57
N GLU A 163 -7.24 16.69 15.46
CA GLU A 163 -7.19 17.44 14.22
C GLU A 163 -6.27 18.65 14.42
N LEU A 164 -5.49 18.97 13.40
CA LEU A 164 -4.79 20.25 13.34
C LEU A 164 -5.80 21.29 12.87
N GLN A 165 -5.95 22.38 13.62
CA GLN A 165 -6.81 23.47 13.22
C GLN A 165 -6.26 24.06 11.93
N THR A 166 -6.97 23.86 10.84
CA THR A 166 -6.69 24.55 9.59
C THR A 166 -7.02 26.01 9.86
N GLY A 167 -6.01 26.88 9.80
CA GLY A 167 -6.27 28.31 9.78
C GLY A 167 -7.14 28.59 8.56
N ASP A 168 -8.30 29.21 8.75
CA ASP A 168 -8.97 29.91 7.66
C ASP A 168 -7.96 30.99 7.20
N MET A 169 -7.23 30.70 6.13
CA MET A 169 -6.39 31.67 5.43
C MET A 169 -7.27 32.60 4.60
#